data_AF-A0A4U0H2N2-F1
#
_entry.id   AF-A0A4U0H2N2-F1
#
_cell.length_a   1.000
_cell.length_b   1.000
_cell.length_c   1.000
_cell.angle_alpha   90.00
_cell.angle_beta   90.00
_cell.angle_gamma   90.00
#
_symmetry.space_group_name_H-M   'P 1'
#
loop_
_entity.id
_entity.type
_entity.pdbx_description
1 polymer ?
#
loop_
_entity_poly.entity_id
_entity_poly.type
_entity_poly.pdbx_seq_one_letter_code
_entity_poly.pdbx_strand_id
1 'polypeptide(L)'
;MLLSFVLQCYASAATDQTKPSLVGNWIKINITYSNGKPLEEHHPSKYSFLKYSFKPDKKAAIVTNFLSEGEFAPYEVNLGTIEISTRYGGKVKLKTAYLTQDSLVVIQEGPLGRNDPGSLSITFVRYEHLQKISEWGTKDRIQTISTDTVYKASSKIHPLFLKPGGFNYALQKNVKSYIKYIRTSKKNDLLFCATFIVKKTGGIENIKIIKGLDDQFNKEFIKTCEKTEKNWYPAQYNNKPVDSQVTLVINSEFSSAVLRDEKYGYHAIQQLEKGNIENAVTYIDKLLSHNPKNEKALIFRGECYLELNDRETACDDFRILKSLGYESGEALLQKHCK
;
A
#
# COMPACT_ATOMS: atom_id res chain seq x y z
N MET A 1 72.34 -35.17 -13.40
CA MET A 1 70.94 -35.65 -13.37
C MET A 1 70.12 -34.57 -12.69
N LEU A 2 69.60 -33.62 -13.46
CA LEU A 2 68.86 -32.44 -12.99
C LEU A 2 67.36 -32.72 -13.07
N LEU A 3 66.67 -32.64 -11.92
CA LEU A 3 65.21 -32.73 -11.84
C LEU A 3 64.59 -31.35 -12.14
N SER A 4 63.75 -31.28 -13.17
CA SER A 4 62.89 -30.15 -13.44
C SER A 4 61.54 -30.35 -12.74
N PHE A 5 61.22 -29.52 -11.74
CA PHE A 5 59.89 -29.44 -11.16
C PHE A 5 59.03 -28.48 -12.00
N VAL A 6 57.99 -29.00 -12.65
CA VAL A 6 56.97 -28.20 -13.33
C VAL A 6 55.93 -27.79 -12.28
N LEU A 7 55.86 -26.49 -11.99
CA LEU A 7 54.84 -25.91 -11.13
C LEU A 7 53.55 -25.70 -11.94
N GLN A 8 52.59 -26.62 -11.84
CA GLN A 8 51.25 -26.43 -12.39
C GLN A 8 50.43 -25.54 -11.43
N CYS A 9 50.28 -24.27 -11.80
CA CYS A 9 49.31 -23.37 -11.17
C CYS A 9 47.88 -23.84 -11.49
N TYR A 10 47.20 -24.41 -10.51
CA TYR A 10 45.74 -24.52 -10.53
C TYR A 10 45.15 -23.14 -10.25
N ALA A 11 44.75 -22.42 -11.30
CA ALA A 11 43.84 -21.29 -11.16
C ALA A 11 42.45 -21.84 -10.84
N SER A 12 42.05 -21.82 -9.56
CA SER A 12 40.66 -22.03 -9.18
C SER A 12 39.83 -20.88 -9.77
N ALA A 13 38.96 -21.20 -10.73
CA ALA A 13 37.96 -20.26 -11.23
C ALA A 13 37.08 -19.82 -10.06
N ALA A 14 37.23 -18.56 -9.63
CA ALA A 14 36.30 -17.94 -8.72
C ALA A 14 34.93 -17.88 -9.41
N THR A 15 33.96 -18.63 -8.91
CA THR A 15 32.56 -18.49 -9.30
C THR A 15 32.15 -17.05 -9.01
N ASP A 16 31.80 -16.31 -10.06
CA ASP A 16 31.27 -14.95 -10.00
C ASP A 16 30.01 -14.93 -9.12
N GLN A 17 30.18 -14.59 -7.84
CA GLN A 17 29.07 -14.41 -6.92
C GLN A 17 28.33 -13.15 -7.32
N THR A 18 27.39 -13.29 -8.26
CA THR A 18 26.48 -12.21 -8.65
C THR A 18 25.90 -11.57 -7.39
N LYS A 19 26.15 -10.25 -7.23
CA LYS A 19 25.67 -9.50 -6.07
C LYS A 19 24.16 -9.69 -5.92
N PRO A 20 23.65 -10.05 -4.73
CA PRO A 20 22.24 -10.38 -4.56
C PRO A 20 21.36 -9.18 -4.93
N SER A 21 20.31 -9.46 -5.73
CA SER A 21 19.41 -8.45 -6.26
C SER A 21 18.25 -8.13 -5.32
N LEU A 22 18.00 -6.85 -5.11
CA LEU A 22 16.84 -6.35 -4.37
C LEU A 22 15.51 -6.52 -5.14
N VAL A 23 15.55 -6.67 -6.47
CA VAL A 23 14.35 -6.84 -7.31
C VAL A 23 13.59 -8.08 -6.85
N GLY A 24 12.27 -7.95 -6.64
CA GLY A 24 11.39 -9.02 -6.19
C GLY A 24 10.43 -8.59 -5.09
N ASN A 25 9.68 -9.57 -4.57
CA ASN A 25 8.73 -9.37 -3.49
C ASN A 25 9.32 -9.90 -2.17
N TRP A 26 9.35 -9.05 -1.16
CA TRP A 26 9.94 -9.32 0.14
C TRP A 26 8.87 -9.24 1.22
N ILE A 27 8.56 -10.36 1.87
CA ILE A 27 7.52 -10.46 2.90
C ILE A 27 8.17 -10.39 4.27
N LYS A 28 7.68 -9.51 5.15
CA LYS A 28 8.12 -9.44 6.54
C LYS A 28 7.75 -10.76 7.24
N ILE A 29 8.74 -11.40 7.83
CA ILE A 29 8.55 -12.60 8.67
C ILE A 29 8.82 -12.34 10.15
N ASN A 30 9.60 -11.30 10.47
CA ASN A 30 9.95 -10.96 11.83
C ASN A 30 10.25 -9.46 11.97
N ILE A 31 10.05 -8.93 13.17
CA ILE A 31 10.38 -7.56 13.54
C ILE A 31 10.78 -7.49 15.01
N THR A 32 11.87 -6.80 15.30
CA THR A 32 12.38 -6.55 16.65
C THR A 32 12.78 -5.08 16.76
N TYR A 33 13.05 -4.61 17.98
CA TYR A 33 13.88 -3.42 18.15
C TYR A 33 15.29 -3.67 17.59
N SER A 34 16.00 -2.60 17.23
CA SER A 34 17.36 -2.68 16.67
C SER A 34 18.37 -3.30 17.64
N ASN A 35 18.09 -3.26 18.94
CA ASN A 35 18.85 -3.92 20.00
C ASN A 35 18.49 -5.41 20.20
N GLY A 36 17.61 -5.97 19.36
CA GLY A 36 17.19 -7.37 19.41
C GLY A 36 16.02 -7.68 20.34
N LYS A 37 15.53 -6.73 21.13
CA LYS A 37 14.36 -6.96 22.00
C LYS A 37 13.10 -7.17 21.16
N PRO A 38 12.22 -8.10 21.56
CA PRO A 38 10.93 -8.28 20.89
C PRO A 38 10.04 -7.05 21.09
N LEU A 39 9.18 -6.78 20.10
CA LEU A 39 8.12 -5.78 20.22
C LEU A 39 7.05 -6.22 21.24
N GLU A 40 6.42 -5.25 21.90
CA GLU A 40 5.29 -5.48 22.79
C GLU A 40 4.11 -6.11 22.04
N GLU A 41 3.27 -6.89 22.74
CA GLU A 41 2.12 -7.59 22.14
C GLU A 41 1.16 -6.66 21.41
N HIS A 42 0.96 -5.44 21.92
CA HIS A 42 0.06 -4.45 21.34
C HIS A 42 0.75 -3.54 20.32
N HIS A 43 2.03 -3.77 20.00
CA HIS A 43 2.75 -2.94 19.04
C HIS A 43 2.16 -3.11 17.63
N PRO A 44 1.75 -2.02 16.94
CA PRO A 44 1.00 -2.10 15.69
C PRO A 44 1.75 -2.83 14.57
N SER A 45 3.08 -2.70 14.55
CA SER A 45 3.94 -3.36 13.56
C SER A 45 4.20 -4.85 13.82
N LYS A 46 3.85 -5.41 14.99
CA LYS A 46 4.22 -6.78 15.36
C LYS A 46 3.49 -7.80 14.48
N TYR A 47 2.16 -7.68 14.39
CA TYR A 47 1.30 -8.62 13.66
C TYR A 47 0.80 -8.09 12.31
N SER A 48 1.16 -6.87 11.95
CA SER A 48 0.74 -6.30 10.65
C SER A 48 1.42 -7.04 9.48
N PHE A 49 0.71 -7.17 8.37
CA PHE A 49 1.35 -7.58 7.13
C PHE A 49 2.21 -6.42 6.60
N LEU A 50 3.40 -6.75 6.10
CA LEU A 50 4.25 -5.80 5.39
C LEU A 50 5.00 -6.53 4.27
N LYS A 51 4.90 -6.00 3.06
CA LYS A 51 5.68 -6.43 1.90
C LYS A 51 6.31 -5.22 1.24
N TYR A 52 7.57 -5.36 0.85
CA TYR A 52 8.19 -4.48 -0.13
C TYR A 52 8.26 -5.19 -1.48
N SER A 53 7.81 -4.53 -2.55
CA SER A 53 7.95 -5.02 -3.92
C SER A 53 8.90 -4.10 -4.66
N PHE A 54 9.98 -4.61 -5.23
CA PHE A 54 10.94 -3.84 -6.04
C PHE A 54 10.92 -4.36 -7.47
N LYS A 55 10.76 -3.45 -8.43
CA LYS A 55 10.72 -3.74 -9.87
C LYS A 55 12.06 -3.37 -10.54
N PRO A 56 12.38 -3.96 -11.71
CA PRO A 56 13.59 -3.65 -12.46
C PRO A 56 13.71 -2.18 -12.88
N ASP A 57 12.59 -1.49 -13.09
CA ASP A 57 12.51 -0.09 -13.55
C ASP A 57 12.65 0.94 -12.40
N LYS A 58 13.32 0.55 -11.30
CA LYS A 58 13.52 1.38 -10.10
C LYS A 58 12.22 1.89 -9.46
N LYS A 59 11.13 1.13 -9.58
CA LYS A 59 9.89 1.36 -8.82
C LYS A 59 9.74 0.37 -7.68
N ALA A 60 9.25 0.85 -6.55
CA ALA A 60 8.94 0.05 -5.38
C ALA A 60 7.57 0.35 -4.81
N ALA A 61 6.95 -0.64 -4.19
CA ALA A 61 5.69 -0.50 -3.48
C ALA A 61 5.85 -0.96 -2.03
N ILE A 62 5.19 -0.23 -1.11
CA ILE A 62 5.04 -0.57 0.30
C ILE A 62 3.63 -1.10 0.48
N VAL A 63 3.50 -2.36 0.87
CA VAL A 63 2.21 -3.07 0.85
C VAL A 63 1.85 -3.57 2.24
N THR A 64 0.74 -3.06 2.77
CA THR A 64 0.20 -3.44 4.09
C THR A 64 -1.10 -4.24 4.00
N ASN A 65 -1.76 -4.24 2.83
CA ASN A 65 -2.87 -5.13 2.52
C ASN A 65 -2.38 -6.22 1.57
N PHE A 66 -2.38 -7.47 2.02
CA PHE A 66 -1.87 -8.60 1.25
C PHE A 66 -2.65 -8.84 -0.06
N LEU A 67 -3.91 -8.38 -0.17
CA LEU A 67 -4.70 -8.50 -1.40
C LEU A 67 -4.32 -7.47 -2.47
N SER A 68 -3.40 -6.54 -2.20
CA SER A 68 -3.03 -5.46 -3.11
C SER A 68 -1.62 -5.67 -3.69
N GLU A 69 -1.44 -5.29 -4.96
CA GLU A 69 -0.09 -5.15 -5.51
C GLU A 69 0.66 -3.94 -4.92
N GLY A 70 -0.07 -2.97 -4.38
CA GLY A 70 0.46 -1.70 -3.87
C GLY A 70 0.55 -0.60 -4.93
N GLU A 71 0.85 0.61 -4.48
CA GLU A 71 1.15 1.74 -5.34
C GLU A 71 2.67 1.82 -5.53
N PHE A 72 3.12 1.80 -6.78
CA PHE A 72 4.54 1.84 -7.12
C PHE A 72 5.03 3.28 -7.23
N ALA A 73 6.16 3.56 -6.58
CA ALA A 73 6.82 4.85 -6.59
C ALA A 73 8.34 4.67 -6.81
N PRO A 74 9.06 5.70 -7.27
CA PRO A 74 10.50 5.59 -7.49
C PRO A 74 11.26 5.22 -6.21
N TYR A 75 12.26 4.36 -6.31
CA TYR A 75 13.21 4.11 -5.24
C TYR A 75 14.65 4.25 -5.71
N GLU A 76 15.52 4.58 -4.78
CA GLU A 76 16.97 4.65 -4.97
C GLU A 76 17.68 3.85 -3.89
N VAL A 77 18.91 3.42 -4.18
CA VAL A 77 19.78 2.74 -3.23
C VAL A 77 21.11 3.46 -3.19
N ASN A 78 21.40 4.16 -2.09
CA ASN A 78 22.60 4.96 -1.90
C ASN A 78 23.32 4.51 -0.63
N LEU A 79 24.57 4.04 -0.76
CA LEU A 79 25.41 3.59 0.37
C LEU A 79 24.69 2.62 1.33
N GLY A 80 23.98 1.63 0.78
CA GLY A 80 23.22 0.65 1.57
C GLY A 80 21.88 1.15 2.13
N THR A 81 21.51 2.42 1.92
CA THR A 81 20.19 2.95 2.27
C THR A 81 19.25 2.87 1.08
N ILE A 82 18.11 2.19 1.26
CA ILE A 82 17.01 2.16 0.31
C ILE A 82 16.09 3.34 0.64
N GLU A 83 15.88 4.23 -0.31
CA GLU A 83 14.95 5.34 -0.20
C GLU A 83 13.77 5.13 -1.14
N ILE A 84 12.60 4.83 -0.61
CA ILE A 84 11.37 4.64 -1.38
C ILE A 84 10.56 5.93 -1.31
N SER A 85 10.28 6.53 -2.46
CA SER A 85 9.43 7.71 -2.53
C SER A 85 8.01 7.35 -2.13
N THR A 86 7.36 8.22 -1.39
CA THR A 86 5.94 8.06 -1.05
C THR A 86 5.11 9.01 -1.91
N ARG A 87 3.83 8.69 -2.10
CA ARG A 87 2.89 9.57 -2.83
C ARG A 87 2.72 10.95 -2.19
N TYR A 88 3.16 11.11 -0.94
CA TYR A 88 3.08 12.33 -0.13
C TYR A 88 4.37 13.15 -0.12
N GLY A 89 5.32 12.87 -1.02
CA GLY A 89 6.58 13.62 -1.12
C GLY A 89 7.64 13.26 -0.08
N GLY A 90 7.27 12.52 0.97
CA GLY A 90 8.23 11.92 1.90
C GLY A 90 8.96 10.71 1.31
N LYS A 91 10.05 10.31 1.94
CA LYS A 91 10.79 9.09 1.61
C LYS A 91 10.79 8.14 2.80
N VAL A 92 10.45 6.88 2.57
CA VAL A 92 10.73 5.80 3.53
C VAL A 92 12.18 5.39 3.36
N LYS A 93 12.96 5.52 4.42
CA LYS A 93 14.39 5.20 4.44
C LYS A 93 14.62 3.91 5.21
N LEU A 94 15.31 2.96 4.58
CA LEU A 94 15.62 1.66 5.14
C LEU A 94 17.11 1.41 4.98
N LYS A 95 17.85 1.30 6.09
CA LYS A 95 19.26 0.93 6.03
C LYS A 95 19.37 -0.58 5.89
N THR A 96 19.97 -1.04 4.80
CA THR A 96 20.21 -2.47 4.58
C THR A 96 21.27 -2.95 5.58
N ALA A 97 20.87 -3.85 6.48
CA ALA A 97 21.80 -4.51 7.38
C ALA A 97 22.50 -5.67 6.65
N TYR A 98 21.72 -6.48 5.93
CA TYR A 98 22.24 -7.50 5.03
C TYR A 98 21.21 -7.83 3.93
N LEU A 99 21.71 -8.32 2.79
CA LEU A 99 20.93 -8.81 1.67
C LEU A 99 21.58 -10.07 1.11
N THR A 100 20.77 -11.11 0.92
CA THR A 100 21.14 -12.37 0.27
C THR A 100 20.16 -12.65 -0.87
N GLN A 101 20.28 -13.81 -1.52
CA GLN A 101 19.30 -14.20 -2.53
C GLN A 101 17.88 -14.24 -1.94
N ASP A 102 17.67 -14.78 -0.74
CA ASP A 102 16.33 -15.07 -0.21
C ASP A 102 15.97 -14.31 1.08
N SER A 103 16.93 -13.62 1.71
CA SER A 103 16.70 -12.85 2.94
C SER A 103 17.21 -11.41 2.83
N LEU A 104 16.41 -10.47 3.33
CA LEU A 104 16.71 -9.05 3.44
C LEU A 104 16.44 -8.61 4.88
N VAL A 105 17.41 -7.99 5.54
CA VAL A 105 17.19 -7.29 6.80
C VAL A 105 17.48 -5.82 6.64
N VAL A 106 16.55 -5.01 7.12
CA VAL A 106 16.64 -3.57 7.11
C VAL A 106 16.47 -3.02 8.52
N ILE A 107 17.13 -1.90 8.77
CA ILE A 107 16.93 -1.06 9.94
C ILE A 107 16.10 0.15 9.52
N GLN A 108 14.93 0.29 10.13
CA GLN A 108 14.13 1.51 10.08
C GLN A 108 14.50 2.35 11.30
N GLU A 109 15.17 3.48 11.05
CA GLU A 109 15.64 4.35 12.13
C GLU A 109 14.50 5.14 12.75
N GLY A 110 14.56 5.29 14.08
CA GLY A 110 13.70 6.21 14.82
C GLY A 110 14.12 7.68 14.60
N PRO A 111 13.38 8.65 15.19
CA PRO A 111 13.64 10.07 15.04
C PRO A 111 15.08 10.50 15.40
N LEU A 112 15.73 9.80 16.33
CA LEU A 112 17.11 10.05 16.76
C LEU A 112 18.16 9.25 15.96
N GLY A 113 17.78 8.64 14.83
CA GLY A 113 18.67 7.84 13.99
C GLY A 113 18.91 6.43 14.53
N ARG A 114 20.00 5.77 14.11
CA ARG A 114 20.26 4.34 14.38
C ARG A 114 20.21 3.92 15.86
N ASN A 115 20.64 4.82 16.73
CA ASN A 115 20.75 4.58 18.17
C ASN A 115 19.46 4.91 18.93
N ASP A 116 18.42 5.38 18.23
CA ASP A 116 17.10 5.58 18.80
C ASP A 116 16.57 4.25 19.34
N PRO A 117 16.13 4.17 20.61
CA PRO A 117 15.57 2.95 21.19
C PRO A 117 14.35 2.41 20.43
N GLY A 118 13.63 3.26 19.71
CA GLY A 118 12.50 2.93 18.85
C GLY A 118 12.88 2.50 17.44
N SER A 119 14.17 2.42 17.09
CA SER A 119 14.61 1.88 15.80
C SER A 119 14.23 0.40 15.67
N LEU A 120 13.77 0.01 14.49
CA LEU A 120 13.24 -1.34 14.22
C LEU A 120 14.18 -2.10 13.29
N SER A 121 14.45 -3.36 13.62
CA SER A 121 15.08 -4.33 12.73
C SER A 121 13.99 -5.23 12.14
N ILE A 122 13.88 -5.24 10.82
CA ILE A 122 12.81 -5.94 10.10
C ILE A 122 13.42 -6.99 9.19
N THR A 123 13.00 -8.24 9.38
CA THR A 123 13.45 -9.39 8.58
C THR A 123 12.43 -9.74 7.52
N PHE A 124 12.88 -9.76 6.28
CA PHE A 124 12.11 -10.13 5.10
C PHE A 124 12.66 -11.39 4.45
N VAL A 125 11.75 -12.16 3.87
CA VAL A 125 12.07 -13.31 3.01
C VAL A 125 11.44 -13.10 1.64
N ARG A 126 12.16 -13.51 0.59
CA ARG A 126 11.68 -13.48 -0.78
C ARG A 126 10.44 -14.37 -0.93
N TYR A 127 9.37 -13.83 -1.53
CA TYR A 127 8.07 -14.51 -1.62
C TYR A 127 8.17 -15.89 -2.27
N GLU A 128 8.90 -16.01 -3.38
CA GLU A 128 9.05 -17.28 -4.11
C GLU A 128 9.78 -18.35 -3.28
N HIS A 129 10.73 -17.95 -2.44
CA HIS A 129 11.42 -18.84 -1.51
C HIS A 129 10.47 -19.24 -0.37
N LEU A 130 9.76 -18.26 0.20
CA LEU A 130 8.82 -18.44 1.29
C LEU A 130 7.70 -19.44 0.95
N GLN A 131 7.24 -19.46 -0.31
CA GLN A 131 6.27 -20.45 -0.80
C GLN A 131 6.78 -21.90 -0.74
N LYS A 132 8.11 -22.12 -0.80
CA LYS A 132 8.71 -23.47 -0.80
C LYS A 132 8.99 -23.99 0.59
N ILE A 133 9.42 -23.11 1.50
CA ILE A 133 9.92 -23.50 2.83
C ILE A 133 8.86 -23.48 3.92
N SER A 134 7.71 -22.86 3.67
CA SER A 134 6.74 -22.61 4.71
C SER A 134 5.66 -23.69 4.79
N GLU A 135 5.28 -24.10 6.00
CA GLU A 135 4.08 -24.92 6.27
C GLU A 135 2.77 -24.16 5.98
N TRP A 136 2.85 -22.97 5.40
CA TRP A 136 1.79 -21.97 5.38
C TRP A 136 0.54 -22.39 4.60
N GLY A 137 0.62 -23.44 3.78
CA GLY A 137 -0.51 -24.00 3.04
C GLY A 137 -1.31 -25.08 3.78
N THR A 138 -0.81 -25.71 4.85
CA THR A 138 -1.51 -26.86 5.48
C THR A 138 -2.56 -26.45 6.50
N LYS A 139 -2.31 -25.38 7.27
CA LYS A 139 -3.22 -24.85 8.32
C LYS A 139 -4.26 -23.85 7.80
N ASP A 140 -4.08 -23.32 6.59
CA ASP A 140 -4.97 -22.33 5.95
C ASP A 140 -5.98 -22.99 4.97
N ARG A 141 -6.05 -24.33 4.91
CA ARG A 141 -7.03 -25.07 4.07
C ARG A 141 -8.43 -24.95 4.70
N ILE A 142 -9.39 -24.38 3.98
CA ILE A 142 -10.78 -24.26 4.47
C ILE A 142 -11.59 -25.49 4.08
N GLN A 143 -11.60 -25.84 2.79
CA GLN A 143 -12.37 -26.95 2.23
C GLN A 143 -11.93 -27.24 0.79
N THR A 144 -12.15 -28.46 0.33
CA THR A 144 -12.20 -28.78 -1.11
C THR A 144 -13.61 -28.45 -1.60
N ILE A 145 -13.75 -27.58 -2.60
CA ILE A 145 -15.03 -27.32 -3.27
C ILE A 145 -14.91 -27.83 -4.70
N SER A 146 -15.94 -28.57 -5.12
CA SER A 146 -16.10 -29.25 -6.42
C SER A 146 -15.01 -30.26 -6.77
N THR A 147 -13.77 -29.85 -7.03
CA THR A 147 -12.62 -30.72 -7.38
C THR A 147 -11.24 -30.08 -7.12
N ASP A 148 -11.17 -28.78 -6.82
CA ASP A 148 -9.93 -28.05 -6.55
C ASP A 148 -9.79 -27.70 -5.06
N THR A 149 -8.56 -27.71 -4.54
CA THR A 149 -8.30 -27.28 -3.16
C THR A 149 -8.43 -25.76 -3.08
N VAL A 150 -9.37 -25.27 -2.26
CA VAL A 150 -9.55 -23.84 -2.01
C VAL A 150 -8.80 -23.46 -0.72
N TYR A 151 -7.94 -22.46 -0.83
CA TYR A 151 -7.15 -21.95 0.30
C TYR A 151 -7.80 -20.71 0.91
N LYS A 152 -7.74 -20.54 2.23
CA LYS A 152 -8.09 -19.26 2.86
C LYS A 152 -7.09 -18.21 2.44
N ALA A 153 -7.55 -17.10 1.87
CA ALA A 153 -6.67 -15.97 1.65
C ALA A 153 -6.12 -15.47 2.99
N SER A 154 -4.80 -15.39 3.10
CA SER A 154 -4.07 -14.93 4.28
C SER A 154 -2.84 -14.15 3.83
N SER A 155 -2.09 -13.57 4.77
CA SER A 155 -0.76 -12.98 4.49
C SER A 155 0.21 -13.92 3.77
N LYS A 156 -0.08 -15.22 3.78
CA LYS A 156 0.82 -16.29 3.31
C LYS A 156 0.47 -16.78 1.92
N ILE A 157 -0.83 -16.98 1.67
CA ILE A 157 -1.39 -17.41 0.40
C ILE A 157 -2.56 -16.51 0.08
N HIS A 158 -2.45 -15.73 -0.99
CA HIS A 158 -3.48 -14.76 -1.34
C HIS A 158 -3.45 -14.46 -2.83
N PRO A 159 -4.61 -14.13 -3.41
CA PRO A 159 -4.67 -13.52 -4.72
C PRO A 159 -4.25 -12.04 -4.62
N LEU A 160 -3.85 -11.46 -5.75
CA LEU A 160 -3.49 -10.05 -5.84
C LEU A 160 -4.48 -9.33 -6.75
N PHE A 161 -5.05 -8.23 -6.24
CA PHE A 161 -5.82 -7.31 -7.05
C PHE A 161 -4.87 -6.34 -7.76
N LEU A 162 -4.92 -6.36 -9.10
CA LEU A 162 -3.95 -5.70 -9.98
C LEU A 162 -4.28 -4.24 -10.29
N LYS A 163 -5.47 -3.74 -9.90
CA LYS A 163 -5.82 -2.33 -10.17
C LYS A 163 -5.30 -1.41 -9.06
N PRO A 164 -4.88 -0.18 -9.41
CA PRO A 164 -4.43 0.83 -8.45
C PRO A 164 -5.43 1.05 -7.31
N GLY A 165 -4.92 1.34 -6.10
CA GLY A 165 -5.73 1.52 -4.89
C GLY A 165 -6.28 0.22 -4.27
N GLY A 166 -6.16 -0.92 -4.95
CA GLY A 166 -6.63 -2.21 -4.43
C GLY A 166 -8.14 -2.41 -4.55
N PHE A 167 -8.60 -3.60 -4.14
CA PHE A 167 -10.00 -3.99 -4.29
C PHE A 167 -10.96 -3.08 -3.50
N ASN A 168 -10.57 -2.66 -2.31
CA ASN A 168 -11.40 -1.77 -1.48
C ASN A 168 -11.63 -0.40 -2.15
N TYR A 169 -10.63 0.14 -2.85
CA TYR A 169 -10.79 1.36 -3.63
C TYR A 169 -11.74 1.14 -4.82
N ALA A 170 -11.64 -0.01 -5.48
CA ALA A 170 -12.57 -0.38 -6.55
C ALA A 170 -14.03 -0.46 -6.04
N LEU A 171 -14.26 -0.98 -4.83
CA LEU A 171 -15.58 -0.99 -4.21
C LEU A 171 -16.08 0.42 -3.92
N GLN A 172 -15.25 1.27 -3.31
CA GLN A 172 -15.59 2.67 -3.04
C GLN A 172 -16.03 3.42 -4.29
N LYS A 173 -15.31 3.24 -5.39
CA LYS A 173 -15.58 3.92 -6.65
C LYS A 173 -16.87 3.44 -7.34
N ASN A 174 -17.20 2.16 -7.22
CA ASN A 174 -18.23 1.52 -8.04
C ASN A 174 -19.52 1.15 -7.30
N VAL A 175 -19.50 1.11 -5.96
CA VAL A 175 -20.68 0.92 -5.12
C VAL A 175 -21.22 2.29 -4.73
N LYS A 176 -22.31 2.73 -5.39
CA LYS A 176 -22.86 4.09 -5.25
C LYS A 176 -23.28 4.41 -3.82
N SER A 177 -23.84 3.42 -3.13
CA SER A 177 -24.29 3.53 -1.75
C SER A 177 -23.15 3.50 -0.71
N TYR A 178 -21.89 3.27 -1.11
CA TYR A 178 -20.77 3.07 -0.21
C TYR A 178 -20.58 4.24 0.77
N ILE A 179 -20.48 5.47 0.24
CA ILE A 179 -20.23 6.66 1.06
C ILE A 179 -21.37 6.96 2.04
N LYS A 180 -22.63 6.68 1.66
CA LYS A 180 -23.80 6.85 2.54
C LYS A 180 -23.62 6.03 3.82
N TYR A 181 -23.36 4.72 3.70
CA TYR A 181 -23.25 3.82 4.85
C TYR A 181 -22.05 4.11 5.73
N ILE A 182 -20.94 4.46 5.09
CA ILE A 182 -19.75 4.89 5.78
C ILE A 182 -20.03 6.11 6.67
N ARG A 183 -20.70 7.15 6.15
CA ARG A 183 -20.94 8.41 6.89
C ARG A 183 -21.93 8.26 8.03
N THR A 184 -22.89 7.34 7.93
CA THR A 184 -23.92 7.13 8.94
C THR A 184 -23.54 6.10 10.02
N SER A 185 -22.42 5.39 9.84
CA SER A 185 -21.98 4.34 10.76
C SER A 185 -21.36 4.88 12.05
N LYS A 186 -21.49 4.12 13.16
CA LYS A 186 -20.72 4.45 14.37
C LYS A 186 -19.26 4.03 14.18
N LYS A 187 -18.36 4.74 14.86
CA LYS A 187 -16.94 4.43 14.86
C LYS A 187 -16.72 3.01 15.40
N ASN A 188 -15.88 2.24 14.70
CA ASN A 188 -15.52 0.84 14.97
C ASN A 188 -16.60 -0.22 14.66
N ASP A 189 -17.69 0.15 14.00
CA ASP A 189 -18.68 -0.82 13.52
C ASP A 189 -18.11 -1.68 12.38
N LEU A 190 -18.26 -2.99 12.51
CA LEU A 190 -18.19 -3.92 11.38
C LEU A 190 -19.45 -3.72 10.53
N LEU A 191 -19.31 -3.09 9.36
CA LEU A 191 -20.45 -2.71 8.51
C LEU A 191 -20.86 -3.82 7.56
N PHE A 192 -19.88 -4.43 6.89
CA PHE A 192 -20.14 -5.40 5.85
C PHE A 192 -19.07 -6.49 5.86
N CYS A 193 -19.50 -7.74 5.66
CA CYS A 193 -18.63 -8.90 5.57
C CYS A 193 -19.12 -9.82 4.46
N ALA A 194 -18.23 -10.17 3.53
CA ALA A 194 -18.52 -11.10 2.46
C ALA A 194 -17.31 -11.98 2.16
N THR A 195 -17.57 -13.15 1.60
CA THR A 195 -16.54 -14.02 1.04
C THR A 195 -16.77 -14.24 -0.44
N PHE A 196 -15.71 -14.44 -1.20
CA PHE A 196 -15.77 -14.88 -2.59
C PHE A 196 -14.52 -15.70 -2.92
N ILE A 197 -14.61 -16.55 -3.94
CA ILE A 197 -13.48 -17.35 -4.41
C ILE A 197 -12.86 -16.64 -5.61
N VAL A 198 -11.56 -16.36 -5.54
CA VAL A 198 -10.75 -16.04 -6.72
C VAL A 198 -10.19 -17.36 -7.25
N LYS A 199 -10.56 -17.70 -8.47
CA LYS A 199 -10.15 -18.93 -9.16
C LYS A 199 -8.69 -18.86 -9.59
N LYS A 200 -8.07 -20.02 -9.80
CA LYS A 200 -6.75 -20.15 -10.44
C LYS A 200 -6.67 -19.53 -11.84
N THR A 201 -7.82 -19.23 -12.46
CA THR A 201 -7.95 -18.51 -13.74
C THR A 201 -8.02 -16.98 -13.58
N GLY A 202 -8.13 -16.46 -12.35
CA GLY A 202 -8.41 -15.06 -12.04
C GLY A 202 -9.91 -14.72 -11.88
N GLY A 203 -10.79 -15.60 -12.37
CA GLY A 203 -12.24 -15.43 -12.24
C GLY A 203 -12.76 -15.43 -10.80
N ILE A 204 -14.02 -15.08 -10.61
CA ILE A 204 -14.67 -14.96 -9.30
C ILE A 204 -15.87 -15.88 -9.25
N GLU A 205 -16.00 -16.63 -8.15
CA GLU A 205 -17.13 -17.51 -7.90
C GLU A 205 -17.58 -17.42 -6.44
N ASN A 206 -18.76 -17.98 -6.15
CA ASN A 206 -19.21 -18.26 -4.78
C ASN A 206 -19.19 -17.01 -3.87
N ILE A 207 -19.71 -15.89 -4.36
CA ILE A 207 -19.87 -14.67 -3.59
C ILE A 207 -20.96 -14.92 -2.53
N LYS A 208 -20.60 -14.82 -1.25
CA LYS A 208 -21.51 -14.97 -0.11
C LYS A 208 -21.44 -13.73 0.76
N ILE A 209 -22.59 -13.12 1.02
CA ILE A 209 -22.72 -12.03 1.99
C ILE A 209 -22.95 -12.68 3.36
N ILE A 210 -22.00 -12.50 4.28
CA ILE A 210 -22.08 -13.01 5.65
C ILE A 210 -22.81 -11.99 6.53
N LYS A 211 -22.44 -10.71 6.39
CA LYS A 211 -23.11 -9.57 7.03
C LYS A 211 -23.32 -8.50 5.97
N GLY A 212 -24.58 -8.30 5.59
CA GLY A 212 -25.00 -7.28 4.63
C GLY A 212 -25.33 -5.94 5.30
N LEU A 213 -25.55 -4.91 4.48
CA LEU A 213 -26.06 -3.61 4.92
C LEU A 213 -27.55 -3.48 4.60
N ASP A 214 -27.89 -3.25 3.34
CA ASP A 214 -29.24 -3.32 2.80
C ASP A 214 -29.24 -4.01 1.43
N ASP A 215 -30.43 -4.30 0.89
CA ASP A 215 -30.57 -4.98 -0.41
C ASP A 215 -29.91 -4.23 -1.55
N GLN A 216 -29.92 -2.89 -1.50
CA GLN A 216 -29.30 -2.05 -2.53
C GLN A 216 -27.78 -2.22 -2.51
N PHE A 217 -27.13 -2.03 -1.36
CA PHE A 217 -25.70 -2.17 -1.19
C PHE A 217 -25.25 -3.59 -1.53
N ASN A 218 -25.97 -4.59 -1.05
CA ASN A 218 -25.66 -6.00 -1.29
C ASN A 218 -25.64 -6.33 -2.80
N LYS A 219 -26.62 -5.85 -3.57
CA LYS A 219 -26.67 -6.02 -5.04
C LYS A 219 -25.56 -5.24 -5.76
N GLU A 220 -25.30 -4.01 -5.34
CA GLU A 220 -24.20 -3.18 -5.89
C GLU A 220 -22.82 -3.81 -5.63
N PHE A 221 -22.64 -4.41 -4.45
CA PHE A 221 -21.43 -5.13 -4.08
C PHE A 221 -21.20 -6.34 -4.97
N ILE A 222 -22.19 -7.24 -5.09
CA ILE A 222 -22.10 -8.45 -5.91
C ILE A 222 -21.74 -8.08 -7.35
N LYS A 223 -22.49 -7.14 -7.94
CA LYS A 223 -22.26 -6.67 -9.31
C LYS A 223 -20.88 -6.05 -9.50
N THR A 224 -20.39 -5.28 -8.53
CA THR A 224 -19.04 -4.74 -8.57
C THR A 224 -18.00 -5.84 -8.49
N CYS A 225 -18.20 -6.83 -7.61
CA CYS A 225 -17.30 -7.96 -7.43
C CYS A 225 -17.16 -8.76 -8.74
N GLU A 226 -18.27 -9.15 -9.39
CA GLU A 226 -18.29 -9.86 -10.68
C GLU A 226 -17.53 -9.09 -11.78
N LYS A 227 -17.66 -7.76 -11.83
CA LYS A 227 -16.93 -6.94 -12.80
C LYS A 227 -15.41 -6.96 -12.61
N THR A 228 -14.90 -7.51 -11.52
CA THR A 228 -13.47 -7.56 -11.22
C THR A 228 -12.77 -8.85 -11.63
N GLU A 229 -13.44 -9.83 -12.23
CA GLU A 229 -12.86 -11.13 -12.63
C GLU A 229 -11.56 -11.05 -13.44
N LYS A 230 -11.35 -9.98 -14.21
CA LYS A 230 -10.11 -9.80 -15.02
C LYS A 230 -9.01 -9.02 -14.30
N ASN A 231 -9.23 -8.65 -13.05
CA ASN A 231 -8.35 -7.79 -12.26
C ASN A 231 -7.62 -8.55 -11.14
N TRP A 232 -7.81 -9.87 -11.04
CA TRP A 232 -7.17 -10.69 -10.03
C TRP A 232 -6.07 -11.55 -10.64
N TYR A 233 -4.91 -11.52 -10.00
CA TYR A 233 -3.89 -12.54 -10.16
C TYR A 233 -4.12 -13.63 -9.10
N PRO A 234 -4.17 -14.92 -9.49
CA PRO A 234 -4.51 -15.99 -8.57
C PRO A 234 -3.45 -16.18 -7.49
N ALA A 235 -3.89 -16.72 -6.34
CA ALA A 235 -2.99 -17.17 -5.30
C ALA A 235 -2.04 -18.25 -5.85
N GLN A 236 -0.83 -18.29 -5.33
CA GLN A 236 0.18 -19.28 -5.71
C GLN A 236 0.45 -20.20 -4.53
N TYR A 237 0.58 -21.50 -4.81
CA TYR A 237 1.08 -22.50 -3.88
C TYR A 237 2.09 -23.38 -4.61
N ASN A 238 3.33 -23.48 -4.10
CA ASN A 238 4.42 -24.17 -4.79
C ASN A 238 4.58 -23.72 -6.27
N ASN A 239 4.46 -22.41 -6.51
CA ASN A 239 4.50 -21.78 -7.84
C ASN A 239 3.42 -22.25 -8.83
N LYS A 240 2.32 -22.82 -8.33
CA LYS A 240 1.15 -23.16 -9.14
C LYS A 240 -0.04 -22.29 -8.73
N PRO A 241 -0.84 -21.79 -9.69
CA PRO A 241 -2.03 -21.04 -9.38
C PRO A 241 -3.07 -21.94 -8.71
N VAL A 242 -3.70 -21.44 -7.64
CA VAL A 242 -4.71 -22.17 -6.87
C VAL A 242 -5.93 -21.28 -6.57
N ASP A 243 -7.06 -21.92 -6.34
CA ASP A 243 -8.27 -21.25 -5.90
C ASP A 243 -8.09 -20.73 -4.47
N SER A 244 -8.58 -19.53 -4.20
CA SER A 244 -8.47 -18.92 -2.88
C SER A 244 -9.74 -18.17 -2.48
N GLN A 245 -10.21 -18.39 -1.26
CA GLN A 245 -11.34 -17.68 -0.69
C GLN A 245 -10.86 -16.40 -0.01
N VAL A 246 -11.28 -15.27 -0.55
CA VAL A 246 -11.09 -13.95 0.04
C VAL A 246 -12.21 -13.69 1.04
N THR A 247 -11.85 -13.21 2.23
CA THR A 247 -12.80 -12.60 3.17
C THR A 247 -12.61 -11.09 3.11
N LEU A 248 -13.63 -10.38 2.65
CA LEU A 248 -13.68 -8.93 2.67
C LEU A 248 -14.42 -8.46 3.91
N VAL A 249 -13.79 -7.54 4.63
CA VAL A 249 -14.38 -6.83 5.75
C VAL A 249 -14.34 -5.34 5.47
N ILE A 250 -15.51 -4.67 5.56
CA ILE A 250 -15.62 -3.22 5.57
C ILE A 250 -16.01 -2.82 6.99
N ASN A 251 -15.13 -2.12 7.67
CA ASN A 251 -15.39 -1.49 8.96
C ASN A 251 -15.31 0.03 8.82
N SER A 252 -15.82 0.77 9.81
CA SER A 252 -15.79 2.23 9.78
C SER A 252 -14.40 2.84 10.03
N GLU A 253 -13.42 2.09 10.56
CA GLU A 253 -12.03 2.53 10.73
C GLU A 253 -11.20 2.50 9.44
N PHE A 254 -11.36 1.48 8.60
CA PHE A 254 -10.79 1.41 7.25
C PHE A 254 -11.23 2.64 6.44
N SER A 255 -12.42 3.13 6.77
CA SER A 255 -12.94 4.37 6.24
C SER A 255 -12.26 5.63 6.76
N SER A 256 -11.57 5.64 7.91
CA SER A 256 -11.00 6.85 8.51
C SER A 256 -9.82 7.44 7.72
N ALA A 257 -9.09 6.65 6.93
CA ALA A 257 -8.06 7.17 6.02
C ALA A 257 -8.67 7.86 4.79
N VAL A 258 -9.84 7.40 4.34
CA VAL A 258 -10.57 7.92 3.17
C VAL A 258 -11.53 9.05 3.55
N LEU A 259 -12.13 8.99 4.73
CA LEU A 259 -13.04 9.99 5.30
C LEU A 259 -12.32 11.22 5.83
N ARG A 260 -11.00 11.18 6.04
CA ARG A 260 -10.27 12.36 6.53
C ARG A 260 -10.33 13.49 5.51
N ASP A 261 -10.00 13.19 4.26
CA ASP A 261 -10.07 14.17 3.16
C ASP A 261 -11.50 14.68 2.94
N GLU A 262 -12.49 13.77 2.90
CA GLU A 262 -13.89 14.16 2.75
C GLU A 262 -14.43 14.98 3.93
N LYS A 263 -14.04 14.63 5.17
CA LYS A 263 -14.44 15.35 6.38
C LYS A 263 -13.84 16.76 6.42
N TYR A 264 -12.56 16.89 6.11
CA TYR A 264 -11.90 18.19 6.05
C TYR A 264 -12.46 19.04 4.90
N GLY A 265 -12.72 18.45 3.73
CA GLY A 265 -13.39 19.12 2.62
C GLY A 265 -14.82 19.58 2.96
N TYR A 266 -15.61 18.74 3.62
CA TYR A 266 -16.96 19.09 4.07
C TYR A 266 -16.96 20.23 5.09
N HIS A 267 -16.08 20.20 6.09
CA HIS A 267 -15.95 21.28 7.07
C HIS A 267 -15.46 22.58 6.45
N ALA A 268 -14.54 22.52 5.48
CA ALA A 268 -14.11 23.69 4.74
C ALA A 268 -15.29 24.38 4.03
N ILE A 269 -16.09 23.62 3.26
CA ILE A 269 -17.27 24.13 2.56
C ILE A 269 -18.28 24.74 3.54
N GLN A 270 -18.55 24.08 4.67
CA GLN A 270 -19.45 24.61 5.70
C GLN A 270 -18.97 25.92 6.34
N GLN A 271 -17.65 26.16 6.39
CA GLN A 271 -17.12 27.43 6.89
C GLN A 271 -17.18 28.53 5.81
N LEU A 272 -16.95 28.18 4.54
CA LEU A 272 -17.14 29.09 3.41
C LEU A 272 -18.59 29.56 3.28
N GLU A 273 -19.57 28.65 3.42
CA GLU A 273 -21.00 29.00 3.44
C GLU A 273 -21.37 29.98 4.57
N LYS A 274 -20.57 30.02 5.65
CA LYS A 274 -20.73 30.92 6.79
C LYS A 274 -19.90 32.20 6.69
N GLY A 275 -19.11 32.37 5.63
CA GLY A 275 -18.17 33.49 5.46
C GLY A 275 -16.92 33.40 6.34
N ASN A 276 -16.67 32.28 7.01
CA ASN A 276 -15.52 32.08 7.90
C ASN A 276 -14.31 31.55 7.11
N ILE A 277 -13.71 32.40 6.29
CA ILE A 277 -12.66 32.01 5.32
C ILE A 277 -11.41 31.43 6.03
N GLU A 278 -10.94 32.03 7.12
CA GLU A 278 -9.77 31.54 7.87
C GLU A 278 -9.96 30.13 8.45
N ASN A 279 -11.18 29.83 8.94
CA ASN A 279 -11.51 28.49 9.41
C ASN A 279 -11.62 27.50 8.26
N ALA A 280 -12.11 27.93 7.10
CA ALA A 280 -12.11 27.12 5.89
C ALA A 280 -10.69 26.73 5.48
N VAL A 281 -9.76 27.71 5.41
CA VAL A 281 -8.33 27.48 5.15
C VAL A 281 -7.75 26.48 6.13
N THR A 282 -8.03 26.60 7.42
CA THR A 282 -7.54 25.65 8.45
C THR A 282 -7.97 24.20 8.18
N TYR A 283 -9.20 23.98 7.70
CA TYR A 283 -9.66 22.64 7.33
C TYR A 283 -9.06 22.18 6.00
N ILE A 284 -8.89 23.07 5.03
CA ILE A 284 -8.23 22.76 3.76
C ILE A 284 -6.75 22.43 3.98
N ASP A 285 -6.06 23.10 4.90
CA ASP A 285 -4.69 22.79 5.29
C ASP A 285 -4.56 21.41 5.91
N LYS A 286 -5.51 21.02 6.77
CA LYS A 286 -5.58 19.65 7.30
C LYS A 286 -5.79 18.64 6.17
N LEU A 287 -6.63 18.96 5.18
CA LEU A 287 -6.81 18.14 3.98
C LEU A 287 -5.49 18.02 3.20
N LEU A 288 -4.86 19.14 2.86
CA LEU A 288 -3.63 19.20 2.07
C LEU A 288 -2.42 18.60 2.82
N SER A 289 -2.41 18.62 4.15
CA SER A 289 -1.39 17.93 4.96
C SER A 289 -1.42 16.41 4.76
N HIS A 290 -2.58 15.86 4.37
CA HIS A 290 -2.78 14.45 4.09
C HIS A 290 -2.81 14.13 2.60
N ASN A 291 -3.30 15.06 1.77
CA ASN A 291 -3.44 14.90 0.33
C ASN A 291 -2.98 16.18 -0.39
N PRO A 292 -1.66 16.44 -0.43
CA PRO A 292 -1.09 17.71 -0.90
C PRO A 292 -1.27 17.94 -2.41
N LYS A 293 -1.73 16.92 -3.13
CA LYS A 293 -1.97 16.98 -4.59
C LYS A 293 -3.46 17.02 -4.91
N ASN A 294 -4.32 17.23 -3.91
CA ASN A 294 -5.75 17.29 -4.13
C ASN A 294 -6.10 18.57 -4.91
N GLU A 295 -6.40 18.41 -6.20
CA GLU A 295 -6.72 19.52 -7.11
C GLU A 295 -7.77 20.46 -6.52
N LYS A 296 -8.88 19.91 -6.01
CA LYS A 296 -9.98 20.71 -5.45
C LYS A 296 -9.55 21.48 -4.20
N ALA A 297 -8.76 20.87 -3.34
CA ALA A 297 -8.30 21.53 -2.12
C ALA A 297 -7.30 22.65 -2.40
N LEU A 298 -6.40 22.48 -3.38
CA LEU A 298 -5.49 23.55 -3.82
C LEU A 298 -6.25 24.70 -4.48
N ILE A 299 -7.25 24.41 -5.32
CA ILE A 299 -8.12 25.43 -5.91
C ILE A 299 -8.85 26.20 -4.80
N PHE A 300 -9.55 25.48 -3.90
CA PHE A 300 -10.32 26.13 -2.83
C PHE A 300 -9.44 26.92 -1.87
N ARG A 301 -8.22 26.45 -1.54
CA ARG A 301 -7.31 27.22 -0.69
C ARG A 301 -6.81 28.47 -1.39
N GLY A 302 -6.46 28.37 -2.67
CA GLY A 302 -6.07 29.52 -3.49
C GLY A 302 -7.19 30.56 -3.57
N GLU A 303 -8.43 30.14 -3.78
CA GLU A 303 -9.60 31.02 -3.75
C GLU A 303 -9.79 31.70 -2.38
N CYS A 304 -9.66 30.95 -1.28
CA CYS A 304 -9.72 31.52 0.07
C CYS A 304 -8.64 32.59 0.28
N TYR A 305 -7.40 32.35 -0.16
CA TYR A 305 -6.32 33.32 -0.01
C TYR A 305 -6.52 34.57 -0.88
N LEU A 306 -7.13 34.44 -2.07
CA LEU A 306 -7.54 35.61 -2.85
C LEU A 306 -8.59 36.45 -2.10
N GLU A 307 -9.57 35.82 -1.45
CA GLU A 307 -10.56 36.53 -0.63
C GLU A 307 -9.95 37.19 0.62
N LEU A 308 -8.88 36.61 1.16
CA LEU A 308 -8.10 37.18 2.27
C LEU A 308 -7.09 38.26 1.81
N ASN A 309 -7.11 38.67 0.53
CA ASN A 309 -6.12 39.56 -0.09
C ASN A 309 -4.66 39.06 -0.03
N ASP A 310 -4.43 37.77 0.25
CA ASP A 310 -3.12 37.14 0.18
C ASP A 310 -2.90 36.50 -1.19
N ARG A 311 -2.67 37.36 -2.17
CA ARG A 311 -2.55 36.97 -3.56
C ARG A 311 -1.33 36.09 -3.84
N GLU A 312 -0.22 36.28 -3.14
CA GLU A 312 0.99 35.49 -3.35
C GLU A 312 0.80 34.04 -2.92
N THR A 313 0.21 33.80 -1.73
CA THR A 313 -0.05 32.43 -1.25
C THR A 313 -1.06 31.71 -2.14
N ALA A 314 -2.06 32.42 -2.68
CA ALA A 314 -2.96 31.85 -3.68
C ALA A 314 -2.21 31.43 -4.97
N CYS A 315 -1.29 32.27 -5.43
CA CYS A 315 -0.49 32.00 -6.61
C CYS A 315 0.45 30.80 -6.42
N ASP A 316 0.96 30.56 -5.21
CA ASP A 316 1.73 29.36 -4.90
C ASP A 316 0.91 28.09 -5.09
N ASP A 317 -0.35 28.07 -4.62
CA ASP A 317 -1.25 26.94 -4.84
C ASP A 317 -1.54 26.69 -6.33
N PHE A 318 -1.68 27.74 -7.12
CA PHE A 318 -1.88 27.62 -8.57
C PHE A 318 -0.61 27.16 -9.32
N ARG A 319 0.58 27.57 -8.85
CA ARG A 319 1.86 27.05 -9.34
C ARG A 319 1.99 25.56 -9.05
N ILE A 320 1.55 25.12 -7.86
CA ILE A 320 1.49 23.70 -7.52
C ILE A 320 0.55 22.97 -8.49
N LEU A 321 -0.66 23.46 -8.73
CA LEU A 321 -1.60 22.87 -9.69
C LEU A 321 -0.99 22.70 -11.09
N LYS A 322 -0.34 23.74 -11.61
CA LYS A 322 0.36 23.70 -12.90
C LYS A 322 1.48 22.66 -12.90
N SER A 323 2.30 22.60 -11.83
CA SER A 323 3.39 21.63 -11.70
C SER A 323 2.91 20.17 -11.65
N LEU A 324 1.69 19.96 -11.16
CA LEU A 324 1.03 18.65 -11.10
C LEU A 324 0.35 18.26 -12.42
N GLY A 325 0.34 19.16 -13.41
CA GLY A 325 -0.24 18.93 -14.74
C GLY A 325 -1.76 19.12 -14.80
N TYR A 326 -2.36 19.79 -13.81
CA TYR A 326 -3.78 20.15 -13.86
C TYR A 326 -3.99 21.34 -14.79
N GLU A 327 -4.91 21.21 -15.76
CA GLU A 327 -5.26 22.28 -16.70
C GLU A 327 -5.74 23.55 -15.98
N SER A 328 -6.38 23.37 -14.82
CA SER A 328 -6.84 24.45 -13.94
C SER A 328 -5.71 25.37 -13.47
N GLY A 329 -4.49 24.86 -13.27
CA GLY A 329 -3.37 25.64 -12.75
C GLY A 329 -2.91 26.75 -13.67
N GLU A 330 -2.75 26.47 -14.98
CA GLU A 330 -2.36 27.49 -15.96
C GLU A 330 -3.43 28.59 -16.08
N ALA A 331 -4.70 28.19 -16.15
CA ALA A 331 -5.81 29.13 -16.24
C ALA A 331 -5.90 30.05 -15.02
N LEU A 332 -5.75 29.51 -13.81
CA LEU A 332 -5.79 30.27 -12.57
C LEU A 332 -4.60 31.23 -12.43
N LEU A 333 -3.40 30.81 -12.84
CA LEU A 333 -2.21 31.67 -12.86
C LEU A 333 -2.38 32.86 -13.81
N GLN A 334 -2.84 32.63 -15.03
CA GLN A 334 -3.04 33.71 -16.01
C GLN A 334 -4.10 34.72 -15.55
N LYS A 335 -5.13 34.23 -14.85
CA LYS A 335 -6.23 35.05 -14.35
C LYS A 335 -5.84 35.86 -13.12
N HIS A 336 -5.10 35.26 -12.18
CA HIS A 336 -4.91 35.80 -10.84
C HIS A 336 -3.46 36.16 -10.49
N CYS A 337 -2.43 35.80 -11.27
CA CYS A 337 -1.02 35.87 -10.83
C CYS A 337 -0.10 36.66 -11.78
N LYS A 338 -0.67 37.67 -12.45
CA LYS A 338 0.08 38.64 -13.24
C LYS A 338 0.93 39.56 -12.37
#